data_AF-A0A432HZF4-F1
#
_entry.id   AF-A0A432HZF4-F1
#
_cell.length_a   1.000
_cell.length_b   1.000
_cell.length_c   1.000
_cell.angle_alpha   90.00
_cell.angle_beta   90.00
_cell.angle_gamma   90.00
#
_symmetry.space_group_name_H-M   'P 1'
#
loop_
_entity.id
_entity.type
_entity.pdbx_description
1 polymer ?
#
loop_
_entity_poly.entity_id
_entity_poly.type
_entity_poly.pdbx_seq_one_letter_code
_entity_poly.pdbx_strand_id
1 'polypeptide(L)'
;KSEFQAMQLNMPIMFPVMLLSGILWPVEALPTFIQPFSWALPSTWTAEAFRSIMVRGWGMSHSEVWIAFVFNLAFAAFALMLAARSLKARE
;
A
#
# COMPACT_ATOMS: atom_id res chain seq x y z
N LYS A 1 -10.17 12.05 -20.96
CA LYS A 1 -9.03 12.41 -20.08
C LYS A 1 -7.79 11.79 -20.72
N SER A 2 -6.73 12.57 -20.94
CA SER A 2 -5.53 12.09 -21.64
C SER A 2 -4.79 11.04 -20.80
N GLU A 3 -4.40 9.91 -21.39
CA GLU A 3 -3.57 8.89 -20.74
C GLU A 3 -2.27 9.49 -20.21
N PHE A 4 -1.68 10.41 -20.97
CA PHE A 4 -0.49 11.16 -20.58
C PHE A 4 -0.70 11.96 -19.29
N GLN A 5 -1.88 12.57 -19.11
CA GLN A 5 -2.20 13.31 -17.89
C GLN A 5 -2.32 12.38 -16.66
N ALA A 6 -2.81 11.15 -16.86
CA ALA A 6 -2.88 10.16 -15.78
C ALA A 6 -1.47 9.66 -15.38
N MET A 7 -0.60 9.42 -16.36
CA MET A 7 0.79 9.03 -16.10
C MET A 7 1.57 10.14 -15.38
N GLN A 8 1.38 11.40 -15.79
CA GLN A 8 2.01 12.57 -15.15
C GLN A 8 1.53 12.78 -13.72
N LEU A 9 0.27 12.48 -13.42
CA LEU A 9 -0.27 12.58 -12.05
C LEU A 9 0.27 11.46 -11.14
N ASN A 10 0.51 10.27 -11.67
CA ASN A 10 1.02 9.15 -10.89
C ASN A 10 2.45 9.40 -10.36
N MET A 11 3.31 9.99 -11.19
CA MET A 11 4.72 10.24 -10.85
C MET A 11 4.94 10.99 -9.52
N PRO A 12 4.32 12.16 -9.27
CA PRO A 12 4.49 12.87 -8.01
C PRO A 12 3.82 12.17 -6.82
N ILE A 13 2.87 11.25 -7.05
CA ILE A 13 2.19 10.50 -5.98
C ILE A 13 3.06 9.35 -5.47
N MET A 14 3.85 8.71 -6.35
CA MET A 14 4.69 7.58 -5.94
C MET A 14 5.75 7.97 -4.90
N PHE A 15 6.34 9.16 -5.01
CA PHE A 15 7.40 9.62 -4.12
C PHE A 15 6.97 9.73 -2.64
N PRO A 16 5.90 10.47 -2.28
CA PRO A 16 5.42 10.52 -0.90
C PRO A 16 4.90 9.16 -0.41
N VAL A 17 4.29 8.36 -1.28
CA VAL A 17 3.87 7.00 -0.92
C VAL A 17 5.08 6.17 -0.48
N MET A 18 6.19 6.22 -1.22
CA MET A 18 7.41 5.48 -0.88
C MET A 18 8.05 5.96 0.43
N LEU A 19 8.04 7.27 0.70
CA LEU A 19 8.56 7.84 1.95
C LEU A 19 7.70 7.43 3.15
N LEU A 20 6.37 7.46 3.00
CA LEU A 20 5.44 7.17 4.09
C LEU A 20 5.21 5.68 4.32
N SER A 21 5.48 4.82 3.32
CA SER A 21 5.12 3.41 3.37
C SER A 21 6.02 2.52 4.23
N GLY A 22 6.89 3.08 5.05
CA GLY A 22 7.75 2.28 5.91
C GLY A 22 8.84 1.48 5.19
N ILE A 23 9.06 1.72 3.88
CA ILE A 23 10.04 0.97 3.06
C ILE A 23 11.48 1.42 3.35
N LEU A 24 11.69 2.74 3.47
CA LEU A 24 13.02 3.32 3.71
C LEU A 24 13.38 3.33 5.20
N TRP A 25 12.38 3.53 6.06
CA TRP A 25 12.52 3.55 7.51
C TRP A 25 11.27 2.95 8.14
N PRO A 26 11.35 2.38 9.35
CA PRO A 26 10.18 1.82 10.04
C PRO A 26 9.08 2.88 10.25
N VAL A 27 7.80 2.48 10.15
CA VAL A 27 6.65 3.38 10.36
C VAL A 27 6.68 3.99 11.76
N GLU A 28 7.23 3.26 12.72
CA GLU A 28 7.42 3.68 14.10
C GLU A 28 8.36 4.89 14.25
N ALA A 29 9.24 5.13 13.27
CA ALA A 29 10.10 6.31 13.24
C ALA A 29 9.38 7.58 12.75
N LEU A 30 8.17 7.45 12.17
CA LEU A 30 7.38 8.61 11.74
C LEU A 30 6.70 9.29 12.93
N PRO A 31 6.46 10.61 12.86
CA PRO A 31 5.66 11.32 13.85
C PRO A 31 4.30 10.65 14.05
N THR A 32 3.84 10.57 15.31
CA THR A 32 2.63 9.82 15.70
C THR A 32 1.36 10.24 14.96
N PHE A 33 1.27 11.49 14.50
CA PHE A 33 0.14 11.99 13.71
C PHE A 33 0.17 11.55 12.24
N ILE A 34 1.33 11.13 11.70
CA ILE A 34 1.49 10.64 10.32
C ILE A 34 1.31 9.13 10.23
N GLN A 35 1.64 8.40 11.30
CA GLN A 35 1.55 6.93 11.33
C GLN A 35 0.21 6.36 10.84
N PRO A 36 -0.97 6.93 11.19
CA PRO A 36 -2.25 6.42 10.69
C PRO A 36 -2.38 6.48 9.16
N PHE A 37 -1.80 7.51 8.53
CA PHE A 37 -1.80 7.63 7.06
C PHE A 37 -0.92 6.57 6.43
N SER A 38 0.25 6.28 7.02
CA SER A 38 1.12 5.20 6.57
C SER A 38 0.41 3.86 6.65
N TRP A 39 -0.26 3.54 7.75
CA TRP A 39 -1.00 2.27 7.90
C TRP A 39 -2.20 2.12 6.96
N ALA A 40 -2.71 3.22 6.38
CA ALA A 40 -3.72 3.16 5.34
C ALA A 40 -3.16 2.74 3.97
N LEU A 41 -1.84 2.86 3.75
CA LEU A 41 -1.19 2.51 2.50
C LEU A 41 -0.95 0.98 2.42
N PRO A 42 -1.33 0.31 1.33
CA PRO A 42 -1.08 -1.13 1.15
C PRO A 42 0.42 -1.46 1.04
N SER A 43 1.23 -0.50 0.56
CA SER A 43 2.68 -0.61 0.50
C SER A 43 3.33 -0.77 1.87
N THR A 44 2.72 -0.19 2.92
CA THR A 44 3.20 -0.32 4.30
C THR A 44 3.10 -1.74 4.82
N TRP A 45 1.95 -2.36 4.64
CA TRP A 45 1.72 -3.76 5.00
C TRP A 45 2.66 -4.70 4.24
N THR A 46 2.94 -4.38 2.98
CA THR A 46 3.90 -5.12 2.16
C THR A 46 5.32 -5.02 2.72
N ALA A 47 5.78 -3.80 3.04
CA ALA A 47 7.09 -3.57 3.63
C ALA A 47 7.25 -4.31 4.97
N GLU A 48 6.22 -4.26 5.82
CA GLU A 48 6.20 -4.94 7.11
C GLU A 48 6.32 -6.46 6.97
N ALA A 49 5.50 -7.05 6.08
CA ALA A 49 5.53 -8.48 5.82
C ALA A 49 6.89 -8.94 5.30
N PHE A 50 7.47 -8.21 4.34
CA PHE A 50 8.81 -8.50 3.83
C PHE A 50 9.86 -8.43 4.94
N ARG A 51 9.78 -7.41 5.81
CA ARG A 51 10.70 -7.29 6.94
C ARG A 51 10.55 -8.46 7.92
N SER A 52 9.33 -8.85 8.26
CA SER A 52 9.08 -10.00 9.15
C SER A 52 9.54 -11.32 8.52
N ILE A 53 9.41 -11.51 7.20
CA ILE A 53 9.95 -12.67 6.49
C ILE A 53 11.49 -12.67 6.49
N MET A 54 12.12 -11.56 6.08
CA MET A 54 13.58 -11.49 5.90
C MET A 54 14.35 -11.48 7.22
N VAL A 55 13.87 -10.74 8.22
CA VAL A 55 14.58 -10.55 9.50
C VAL A 55 14.26 -11.66 10.49
N ARG A 56 12.98 -12.08 10.55
CA ARG A 56 12.51 -13.03 11.57
C ARG A 56 12.34 -14.44 11.02
N GLY A 57 12.44 -14.63 9.70
CA GLY A 57 12.20 -15.93 9.06
C GLY A 57 10.73 -16.38 9.14
N TRP A 58 9.80 -15.46 9.40
CA TRP A 58 8.40 -15.79 9.60
C TRP A 58 7.72 -16.13 8.28
N GLY A 59 7.04 -17.28 8.26
CA GLY A 59 6.23 -17.72 7.12
C GLY A 59 4.79 -17.20 7.17
N MET A 60 3.98 -17.65 6.21
CA MET A 60 2.54 -17.34 6.12
C MET A 60 1.72 -17.81 7.34
N SER A 61 2.27 -18.67 8.19
CA SER A 61 1.66 -19.11 9.43
C SER A 61 1.63 -18.04 10.52
N HIS A 62 2.44 -16.98 10.38
CA HIS A 62 2.46 -15.88 11.34
C HIS A 62 1.40 -14.83 11.00
N SER A 63 0.73 -14.33 12.04
CA SER A 63 -0.35 -13.35 11.93
C SER A 63 0.08 -12.08 11.21
N GLU A 64 1.29 -11.56 11.46
CA GLU A 64 1.79 -10.35 10.80
C GLU A 64 1.85 -10.48 9.28
N VAL A 65 2.37 -11.61 8.79
CA VAL A 65 2.49 -11.87 7.35
C VAL A 65 1.11 -12.12 6.74
N TRP A 66 0.28 -12.92 7.40
CA TRP A 66 -1.06 -13.23 6.91
C TRP A 66 -1.97 -12.01 6.84
N ILE A 67 -1.97 -11.15 7.87
CA ILE A 67 -2.77 -9.92 7.91
C ILE A 67 -2.36 -8.98 6.76
N ALA A 68 -1.07 -8.82 6.52
CA ALA A 68 -0.58 -8.00 5.42
C ALA A 68 -1.06 -8.51 4.06
N PHE A 69 -1.09 -9.83 3.84
CA PHE A 69 -1.63 -10.44 2.63
C PHE A 69 -3.14 -10.19 2.48
N VAL A 70 -3.92 -10.42 3.53
CA VAL A 70 -5.38 -10.19 3.51
C VAL A 70 -5.68 -8.72 3.25
N PHE A 71 -4.95 -7.81 3.88
CA PHE A 71 -5.12 -6.37 3.67
C PHE A 71 -4.83 -5.97 2.22
N ASN A 72 -3.71 -6.43 1.66
CA ASN A 72 -3.36 -6.15 0.26
C ASN A 72 -4.38 -6.74 -0.72
N LEU A 73 -4.89 -7.93 -0.45
CA LEU A 73 -5.92 -8.55 -1.28
C LEU A 73 -7.24 -7.75 -1.22
N ALA A 74 -7.65 -7.33 -0.03
CA ALA A 74 -8.83 -6.49 0.16
C ALA A 74 -8.67 -5.14 -0.56
N PHE A 75 -7.49 -4.52 -0.47
CA PHE A 75 -7.18 -3.28 -1.17
C PHE A 75 -7.23 -3.47 -2.70
N ALA A 76 -6.64 -4.56 -3.22
CA ALA A 76 -6.68 -4.87 -4.64
C ALA A 76 -8.12 -5.06 -5.15
N ALA A 77 -8.94 -5.82 -4.40
CA ALA A 77 -10.35 -6.00 -4.73
C ALA A 77 -11.13 -4.68 -4.71
N PHE A 78 -10.86 -3.82 -3.72
CA PHE A 78 -11.45 -2.49 -3.64
C PHE A 78 -11.05 -1.60 -4.83
N ALA A 79 -9.77 -1.55 -5.16
CA ALA A 79 -9.26 -0.79 -6.30
C ALA A 79 -9.85 -1.28 -7.64
N LEU A 80 -9.96 -2.60 -7.82
CA LEU A 80 -10.61 -3.20 -8.99
C LEU A 80 -12.11 -2.86 -9.04
N MET A 81 -12.80 -2.89 -7.90
CA MET A 81 -14.21 -2.50 -7.84
C MET A 81 -14.42 -1.03 -8.22
N LEU A 82 -13.55 -0.13 -7.72
CA LEU A 82 -13.58 1.28 -8.09
C LEU A 82 -13.29 1.47 -9.59
N ALA A 83 -12.29 0.77 -10.12
CA ALA A 83 -11.97 0.81 -11.54
C ALA A 83 -13.16 0.36 -12.39
N ALA A 84 -13.78 -0.80 -12.06
CA ALA A 84 -14.95 -1.32 -12.75
C ALA A 84 -16.14 -0.36 -12.70
N ARG A 85 -16.42 0.25 -11.54
CA ARG A 85 -17.48 1.27 -11.41
C ARG A 85 -17.17 2.53 -12.21
N SER A 86 -15.92 2.97 -12.24
CA SER A 86 -15.50 4.16 -12.99
C SER A 86 -15.62 3.99 -14.50
N LEU A 87 -15.44 2.76 -15.00
CA LEU A 87 -15.64 2.39 -16.40
C LEU A 87 -17.13 2.35 -16.72
N LYS A 88 -17.94 1.67 -15.88
CA LYS A 88 -19.39 1.58 -16.08
C LYS A 88 -20.12 2.94 -15.98
N ALA A 89 -19.62 3.86 -15.15
CA ALA A 89 -20.17 5.22 -15.05
C ALA A 89 -19.83 6.12 -16.25
N ARG A 90 -19.00 5.64 -17.18
CA ARG A 90 -18.64 6.35 -18.42
C ARG A 90 -19.35 5.79 -19.66
N GLU A 91 -20.05 4.67 -19.53
CA GLU A 91 -21.00 4.13 -20.50
C GLU A 91 -22.40 4.71 -20.25
#